data_AF-A0A523DPY7-F1
#
_entry.id   AF-A0A523DPY7-F1
#
_cell.length_a   1.000
_cell.length_b   1.000
_cell.length_c   1.000
_cell.angle_alpha   90.00
_cell.angle_beta   90.00
_cell.angle_gamma   90.00
#
_symmetry.space_group_name_H-M   'P 1'
#
loop_
_entity.id
_entity.type
_entity.pdbx_description
1 polymer ?
#
loop_
_entity_poly.entity_id
_entity_poly.type
_entity_poly.pdbx_seq_one_letter_code
_entity_poly.pdbx_strand_id
1 'polypeptide(L)'
;MKRTLIALALLLPAMAVAGEKYTNDDLDFAPKRDAYTNADLVKLAPLPVASAAAALEPMPVVAPDRAAQAMAARRDEIFFDLNMLDAEVGYWEDVLATARWGAGGINDYPRIGRDTAEARERITRLQRHIFLVEEELALLR
;
A
#
# COMPACT_ATOMS: atom_id res chain seq x y z
N MET A 1 -32.97 19.56 -21.08
CA MET A 1 -31.73 18.77 -21.20
C MET A 1 -30.50 19.67 -21.28
N LYS A 2 -30.09 20.36 -20.20
CA LYS A 2 -28.90 21.26 -20.18
C LYS A 2 -28.31 21.48 -18.76
N ARG A 3 -28.32 20.47 -17.88
CA ARG A 3 -27.78 20.63 -16.50
C ARG A 3 -26.80 19.54 -16.05
N THR A 4 -26.51 18.55 -16.90
CA THR A 4 -25.63 17.42 -16.57
C THR A 4 -24.20 17.57 -17.10
N LEU A 5 -23.87 18.66 -17.81
CA LEU A 5 -22.53 18.87 -18.38
C LEU A 5 -21.59 19.71 -17.49
N ILE A 6 -22.10 20.36 -16.44
CA ILE A 6 -21.29 21.21 -15.56
C ILE A 6 -20.50 20.38 -14.54
N ALA A 7 -20.96 19.17 -14.20
CA ALA A 7 -20.27 18.29 -13.25
C ALA A 7 -19.00 17.64 -13.82
N LEU A 8 -18.89 17.51 -15.15
CA LEU A 8 -17.68 16.94 -15.78
C LEU A 8 -16.55 17.96 -15.97
N ALA A 9 -16.87 19.27 -15.98
CA ALA A 9 -15.88 20.33 -16.19
C ALA A 9 -15.12 20.72 -14.90
N LEU A 10 -15.66 20.38 -13.72
CA LEU A 10 -15.05 20.69 -12.41
C LEU A 10 -14.03 19.65 -11.92
N LEU A 11 -13.91 18.51 -12.61
CA LEU A 11 -12.99 17.42 -12.23
C LEU A 11 -11.63 17.47 -12.95
N LEU A 12 -11.36 18.49 -13.77
CA LEU A 12 -10.20 18.52 -14.66
C LEU A 12 -8.94 19.31 -14.23
N PRO A 13 -8.84 20.09 -13.13
CA PRO A 13 -7.56 20.73 -12.83
C PRO A 13 -6.63 19.91 -11.92
N ALA A 14 -7.03 18.73 -11.42
CA ALA A 14 -6.22 17.98 -10.44
C ALA A 14 -5.17 17.01 -11.04
N MET A 15 -5.10 16.87 -12.37
CA MET A 15 -4.18 15.95 -13.06
C MET A 15 -3.10 16.66 -13.89
N ALA A 16 -2.82 17.93 -13.58
CA ALA A 16 -1.72 18.68 -14.17
C ALA A 16 -0.80 19.25 -13.07
N VAL A 17 -0.45 18.43 -12.09
CA VAL A 17 0.84 18.59 -11.41
C VAL A 17 1.75 17.52 -12.00
N ALA A 18 2.25 17.81 -13.20
CA ALA A 18 3.46 17.18 -13.67
C ALA A 18 4.51 17.48 -12.60
N GLY A 19 4.87 16.47 -11.82
CA GLY A 19 6.01 16.57 -10.92
C GLY A 19 7.21 16.90 -11.79
N GLU A 20 7.64 18.16 -11.76
CA GLU A 20 8.97 18.54 -12.19
C GLU A 20 9.94 17.74 -11.33
N LYS A 21 10.39 16.61 -11.88
CA LYS A 21 11.55 15.91 -11.38
C LYS A 21 12.72 16.81 -11.73
N TYR A 22 13.07 17.70 -10.82
CA TYR A 22 14.39 18.33 -10.84
C TYR A 22 15.40 17.19 -10.73
N THR A 23 16.07 16.90 -11.83
CA THR A 23 17.13 15.88 -11.88
C THR A 23 18.46 16.57 -11.62
N ASN A 24 19.45 15.84 -11.13
CA ASN A 24 20.79 16.42 -10.89
C ASN A 24 21.44 17.00 -12.16
N ASP A 25 20.91 16.67 -13.34
CA ASP A 25 21.32 17.24 -14.62
C ASP A 25 20.91 18.72 -14.77
N ASP A 26 19.93 19.20 -13.99
CA ASP A 26 19.51 20.61 -13.97
C ASP A 26 20.46 21.51 -13.15
N LEU A 27 21.45 20.91 -12.46
CA LEU A 27 22.50 21.60 -11.73
C LEU A 27 23.71 21.96 -12.60
N ASP A 28 23.62 21.82 -13.92
CA ASP A 28 24.65 22.36 -14.81
C ASP A 28 24.73 23.87 -14.66
N PHE A 29 25.69 24.29 -13.83
CA PHE A 29 26.06 25.66 -13.51
C PHE A 29 26.46 26.40 -14.78
N ALA A 30 25.49 26.89 -15.53
CA ALA A 30 25.71 28.05 -16.39
C ALA A 30 26.08 29.20 -15.44
N PRO A 31 27.28 29.81 -15.53
CA PRO A 31 27.60 30.96 -14.73
C PRO A 31 26.66 32.10 -15.13
N LYS A 32 25.60 32.29 -14.34
CA LYS A 32 24.69 33.42 -14.48
C LYS A 32 25.53 34.66 -14.28
N ARG A 33 25.64 35.48 -15.33
CA ARG A 33 26.53 36.66 -15.42
C ARG A 33 26.32 37.69 -14.29
N ASP A 34 25.18 37.60 -13.61
CA ASP A 34 24.77 38.47 -12.49
C ASP A 34 24.55 37.71 -11.17
N ALA A 35 25.02 36.47 -11.04
CA ALA A 35 24.97 35.75 -9.77
C ALA A 35 26.02 36.32 -8.81
N TYR A 36 25.58 36.64 -7.60
CA TYR A 36 26.47 37.05 -6.51
C TYR A 36 27.55 35.98 -6.31
N THR A 37 28.81 36.41 -6.35
CA THR A 37 29.93 35.52 -6.11
C THR A 37 30.14 35.36 -4.60
N ASN A 38 30.87 34.32 -4.18
CA ASN A 38 31.26 34.15 -2.78
C ASN A 38 31.99 35.39 -2.22
N ALA A 39 32.69 36.16 -3.08
CA ALA A 39 33.35 37.41 -2.70
C ALA A 39 32.35 38.55 -2.40
N ASP A 40 31.13 38.49 -2.95
CA ASP A 40 30.08 39.47 -2.68
C ASP A 40 29.31 39.14 -1.41
N LEU A 41 29.16 37.86 -1.07
CA LEU A 41 28.58 37.41 0.21
C LEU A 41 29.40 37.89 1.41
N VAL A 42 30.72 37.96 1.29
CA VAL A 42 31.62 38.45 2.36
C VAL A 42 31.46 39.96 2.60
N LYS A 43 30.98 40.71 1.61
CA LYS A 43 30.76 42.17 1.71
C LYS A 43 29.39 42.53 2.30
N LEU A 44 28.49 41.57 2.45
CA LEU A 44 27.20 41.81 3.07
C LEU A 44 27.37 41.97 4.57
N ALA A 45 26.63 42.93 5.15
CA ALA A 45 26.58 43.08 6.60
C ALA A 45 26.10 41.76 7.22
N PRO A 46 26.76 41.28 8.30
CA PRO A 46 26.32 40.06 8.96
C PRO A 46 24.87 40.21 9.39
N LEU A 47 24.02 39.30 8.91
CA LEU A 47 22.64 39.24 9.35
C LEU A 47 22.63 39.09 10.88
N PRO A 48 21.70 39.74 11.59
CA PRO A 48 21.55 39.53 13.01
C PRO A 48 21.22 38.05 13.23
N VAL A 49 22.23 37.27 13.61
CA VAL A 49 22.05 35.90 14.05
C VAL A 49 21.30 36.02 15.35
N ALA A 50 19.99 35.77 15.33
CA ALA A 50 19.20 35.65 16.54
C ALA A 50 19.96 34.68 17.45
N SER A 51 20.44 35.17 18.60
CA SER A 51 21.13 34.33 19.56
C SER A 51 20.22 33.14 19.83
N ALA A 52 20.70 31.93 19.54
CA ALA A 52 19.98 30.68 19.72
C ALA A 52 19.77 30.39 21.21
N ALA A 53 18.94 31.21 21.84
CA ALA A 53 18.36 31.05 23.16
C ALA A 53 16.83 31.03 23.06
N ALA A 54 16.29 30.80 21.85
CA ALA A 54 14.98 30.16 21.76
C ALA A 54 15.20 28.72 22.21
N ALA A 55 14.99 28.47 23.49
CA ALA A 55 14.86 27.13 24.02
C ALA A 55 13.94 26.36 23.06
N LEU A 56 14.48 25.35 22.38
CA LEU A 56 13.64 24.31 21.81
C LEU A 56 12.88 23.76 23.01
N GLU A 57 11.64 24.21 23.19
CA GLU A 57 10.73 23.56 24.11
C GLU A 57 10.74 22.08 23.70
N PRO A 58 11.03 21.15 24.64
CA PRO A 58 11.03 19.74 24.30
C PRO A 58 9.64 19.43 23.76
N MET A 59 9.56 19.06 22.48
CA MET A 59 8.32 18.64 21.86
C MET A 59 7.67 17.62 22.79
N PRO A 60 6.40 17.82 23.19
CA PRO A 60 5.75 16.88 24.08
C PRO A 60 5.78 15.51 23.40
N VAL A 61 6.51 14.57 24.01
CA VAL A 61 6.52 13.17 23.59
C VAL A 61 5.13 12.63 23.90
N VAL A 62 4.27 12.62 22.89
CA VAL A 62 2.94 12.01 22.99
C VAL A 62 3.17 10.53 23.27
N ALA A 63 2.74 10.08 24.45
CA ALA A 63 2.82 8.67 24.80
C ALA A 63 2.06 7.84 23.74
N PRO A 64 2.61 6.71 23.29
CA PRO A 64 1.94 5.88 22.31
C PRO A 64 0.56 5.45 22.82
N ASP A 65 -0.46 5.68 22.00
CA ASP A 65 -1.81 5.19 22.26
C ASP A 65 -1.80 3.66 22.18
N ARG A 66 -1.70 3.02 23.35
CA ARG A 66 -1.66 1.56 23.47
C ARG A 66 -2.91 0.89 22.92
N ALA A 67 -4.07 1.56 22.97
CA ALA A 67 -5.31 1.01 22.42
C ALA A 67 -5.27 1.00 20.89
N ALA A 68 -4.82 2.10 20.28
CA ALA A 68 -4.60 2.16 18.83
C ALA A 68 -3.56 1.14 18.35
N GLN A 69 -2.47 0.94 19.11
CA GLN A 69 -1.44 -0.06 18.80
C GLN A 69 -1.97 -1.49 18.90
N ALA A 70 -2.76 -1.81 19.93
CA ALA A 70 -3.38 -3.13 20.07
C ALA A 70 -4.36 -3.41 18.92
N MET A 71 -5.16 -2.42 18.50
CA MET A 71 -6.06 -2.54 17.34
C MET A 71 -5.31 -2.67 16.02
N ALA A 72 -4.14 -2.05 15.88
CA ALA A 72 -3.28 -2.22 14.70
C ALA A 72 -2.69 -3.64 14.65
N ALA A 73 -2.10 -4.11 15.77
CA ALA A 73 -1.55 -5.46 15.85
C ALA A 73 -2.61 -6.54 15.56
N ARG A 74 -3.83 -6.39 16.11
CA ARG A 74 -4.94 -7.31 15.82
C ARG A 74 -5.35 -7.32 14.36
N ARG A 75 -5.32 -6.16 13.68
CA ARG A 75 -5.58 -6.09 12.23
C ARG A 75 -4.50 -6.80 11.43
N ASP A 76 -3.24 -6.62 11.79
CA ASP A 76 -2.10 -7.27 11.13
C ASP A 76 -2.17 -8.80 11.27
N GLU A 77 -2.54 -9.31 12.46
CA GLU A 77 -2.80 -10.74 12.68
C GLU A 77 -3.90 -11.28 11.75
N ILE A 78 -5.03 -10.58 11.65
CA ILE A 78 -6.15 -10.99 10.79
C ILE A 78 -5.76 -10.98 9.31
N PHE A 79 -4.97 -9.99 8.87
CA PHE A 79 -4.45 -9.98 7.49
C PHE A 79 -3.53 -11.18 7.21
N PHE A 80 -2.70 -11.57 8.18
CA PHE A 80 -1.85 -12.73 8.04
C PHE A 80 -2.69 -14.02 7.90
N ASP A 81 -3.71 -14.19 8.72
CA ASP A 81 -4.62 -15.33 8.65
C ASP A 81 -5.36 -15.40 7.31
N LEU A 82 -5.85 -14.26 6.80
CA LEU A 82 -6.49 -14.18 5.48
C LEU A 82 -5.55 -14.62 4.36
N ASN A 83 -4.31 -14.15 4.36
CA ASN A 83 -3.31 -14.55 3.36
C ASN A 83 -3.03 -16.06 3.41
N MET A 84 -2.99 -16.65 4.61
CA MET A 84 -2.79 -18.09 4.76
C MET A 84 -3.98 -18.89 4.22
N LEU A 85 -5.21 -18.45 4.52
CA LEU A 85 -6.43 -19.10 4.02
C LEU A 85 -6.55 -19.01 2.51
N ASP A 86 -6.24 -17.85 1.92
CA ASP A 86 -6.27 -17.64 0.47
C ASP A 86 -5.22 -18.50 -0.25
N ALA A 87 -4.01 -18.61 0.33
CA ALA A 87 -2.99 -19.52 -0.19
C ALA A 87 -3.43 -20.99 -0.14
N GLU A 88 -4.15 -21.41 0.91
CA GLU A 88 -4.71 -22.78 0.99
C GLU A 88 -5.80 -23.00 -0.06
N VAL A 89 -6.66 -22.01 -0.33
CA VAL A 89 -7.63 -22.06 -1.43
C VAL A 89 -6.91 -22.26 -2.76
N GLY A 90 -5.90 -21.44 -3.04
CA GLY A 90 -5.10 -21.54 -4.27
C GLY A 90 -4.48 -22.94 -4.46
N TYR A 91 -3.94 -23.54 -3.39
CA TYR A 91 -3.44 -24.91 -3.44
C TYR A 91 -4.50 -25.92 -3.89
N TRP A 92 -5.71 -25.86 -3.32
CA TRP A 92 -6.78 -26.79 -3.68
C TRP A 92 -7.35 -26.53 -5.09
N GLU A 93 -7.35 -25.27 -5.54
CA GLU A 93 -7.69 -24.92 -6.92
C GLU A 93 -6.67 -25.50 -7.91
N ASP A 94 -5.39 -25.48 -7.57
CA ASP A 94 -4.33 -26.12 -8.36
C ASP A 94 -4.49 -27.65 -8.41
N VAL A 95 -4.90 -28.28 -7.30
CA VAL A 95 -5.24 -29.71 -7.26
C VAL A 95 -6.41 -30.01 -8.22
N LEU A 96 -7.45 -29.18 -8.22
CA LEU A 96 -8.58 -29.33 -9.16
C LEU A 96 -8.17 -29.13 -10.62
N ALA A 97 -7.32 -28.13 -10.89
CA ALA A 97 -6.79 -27.88 -12.21
C ALA A 97 -5.98 -29.10 -12.69
N THR A 98 -5.06 -29.59 -11.87
CA THR A 98 -4.20 -30.75 -12.18
C THR A 98 -5.02 -32.02 -12.45
N ALA A 99 -6.05 -32.26 -11.64
CA ALA A 99 -6.99 -33.36 -11.85
C ALA A 99 -7.74 -33.27 -13.19
N ARG A 100 -8.09 -32.05 -13.63
CA ARG A 100 -8.78 -31.80 -14.92
C ARG A 100 -7.89 -32.09 -16.13
N TRP A 101 -6.57 -31.92 -16.00
CA TRP A 101 -5.60 -32.15 -17.08
C TRP A 101 -5.16 -33.62 -17.21
N GLY A 102 -5.62 -34.51 -16.33
CA GLY A 102 -5.52 -35.96 -16.54
C GLY A 102 -4.09 -36.49 -16.56
N ALA A 103 -3.32 -36.27 -15.49
CA ALA A 103 -2.08 -37.02 -15.26
C ALA A 103 -2.42 -38.37 -14.60
N GLY A 104 -2.84 -39.36 -15.38
CA GLY A 104 -3.02 -40.71 -14.86
C GLY A 104 -3.82 -41.63 -15.77
N GLY A 105 -3.37 -42.88 -15.91
CA GLY A 105 -4.02 -43.89 -16.75
C GLY A 105 -5.37 -44.34 -16.19
N ILE A 106 -5.99 -45.36 -16.82
CA ILE A 106 -7.32 -45.90 -16.45
C ILE A 106 -7.44 -46.26 -14.95
N ASN A 107 -6.32 -46.56 -14.27
CA ASN A 107 -6.28 -46.89 -12.85
C ASN A 107 -6.35 -45.68 -11.89
N ASP A 108 -6.15 -44.46 -12.38
CA ASP A 108 -6.13 -43.25 -11.54
C ASP A 108 -7.50 -42.56 -11.44
N TYR A 109 -8.46 -42.93 -12.31
CA TYR A 109 -9.81 -42.34 -12.33
C TYR A 109 -10.55 -42.36 -10.98
N PRO A 110 -10.57 -43.47 -10.20
CA PRO A 110 -11.25 -43.48 -8.91
C PRO A 110 -10.58 -42.57 -7.87
N ARG A 111 -9.26 -42.38 -7.96
CA ARG A 111 -8.47 -41.55 -7.06
C ARG A 111 -8.68 -40.07 -7.39
N ILE A 112 -8.60 -39.71 -8.67
CA ILE A 112 -8.88 -38.36 -9.17
C ILE A 112 -10.32 -37.91 -8.82
N GLY A 113 -11.30 -38.81 -8.93
CA GLY A 113 -12.69 -38.51 -8.55
C GLY A 113 -12.87 -38.20 -7.06
N ARG A 114 -12.12 -38.90 -6.18
CA ARG A 114 -12.13 -38.63 -4.73
C ARG A 114 -11.43 -37.31 -4.42
N ASP A 115 -10.24 -37.10 -4.97
CA ASP A 115 -9.41 -35.93 -4.71
C ASP A 115 -10.09 -34.64 -5.21
N THR A 116 -10.84 -34.70 -6.31
CA THR A 116 -11.61 -33.55 -6.82
C THR A 116 -12.86 -33.23 -5.98
N ALA A 117 -13.53 -34.24 -5.43
CA ALA A 117 -14.64 -34.02 -4.51
C ALA A 117 -14.16 -33.40 -3.19
N GLU A 118 -13.07 -33.93 -2.65
CA GLU A 118 -12.43 -33.40 -1.44
C GLU A 118 -11.94 -31.96 -1.63
N ALA A 119 -11.25 -31.67 -2.74
CA ALA A 119 -10.78 -30.33 -3.04
C ALA A 119 -11.92 -29.31 -3.15
N ARG A 120 -13.05 -29.67 -3.79
CA ARG A 120 -14.24 -28.79 -3.84
C ARG A 120 -14.84 -28.52 -2.47
N GLU A 121 -14.94 -29.53 -1.63
CA GLU A 121 -15.44 -29.37 -0.26
C GLU A 121 -14.51 -28.45 0.55
N ARG A 122 -13.20 -28.68 0.44
CA ARG A 122 -12.16 -27.87 1.11
C ARG A 122 -12.23 -26.42 0.69
N ILE A 123 -12.25 -26.12 -0.61
CA ILE A 123 -12.38 -24.76 -1.12
C ILE A 123 -13.64 -24.09 -0.57
N THR A 124 -14.80 -24.76 -0.63
CA THR A 124 -16.07 -24.19 -0.13
C THR A 124 -15.99 -23.87 1.37
N ARG A 125 -15.34 -24.73 2.15
CA ARG A 125 -15.15 -24.52 3.59
C ARG A 125 -14.19 -23.37 3.87
N LEU A 126 -13.09 -23.28 3.14
CA LEU A 126 -12.09 -22.23 3.28
C LEU A 126 -12.65 -20.86 2.86
N GLN A 127 -13.39 -20.78 1.76
CA GLN A 127 -14.07 -19.56 1.33
C GLN A 127 -15.07 -19.05 2.36
N ARG A 128 -15.80 -19.96 3.03
CA ARG A 128 -16.66 -19.59 4.15
C ARG A 128 -15.86 -19.04 5.33
N HIS A 129 -14.70 -19.63 5.61
CA HIS A 129 -13.85 -19.16 6.70
C HIS A 129 -13.28 -17.76 6.39
N ILE A 130 -12.79 -17.54 5.17
CA ILE A 130 -12.34 -16.23 4.69
C ILE A 130 -13.45 -15.19 4.87
N PHE A 131 -14.67 -15.49 4.43
CA PHE A 131 -15.81 -14.58 4.61
C PHE A 131 -16.02 -14.16 6.08
N LEU A 132 -15.96 -15.11 7.02
CA LEU A 132 -16.13 -14.82 8.45
C LEU A 132 -14.99 -13.96 9.01
N VAL A 133 -13.76 -14.21 8.56
CA VAL A 133 -12.58 -13.44 8.99
C VAL A 133 -12.60 -12.04 8.39
N GLU A 134 -13.07 -11.88 7.14
CA GLU A 134 -13.31 -10.58 6.52
C GLU A 134 -14.40 -9.78 7.24
N GLU A 135 -15.48 -10.43 7.70
CA GLU A 135 -16.48 -9.79 8.55
C GLU A 135 -15.88 -9.33 9.89
N GLU A 136 -15.05 -10.14 10.54
CA GLU A 136 -14.33 -9.73 11.77
C GLU A 136 -13.42 -8.52 11.50
N LEU A 137 -12.69 -8.51 10.38
CA LEU A 137 -11.85 -7.38 9.98
C LEU A 137 -12.66 -6.10 9.74
N ALA A 138 -13.86 -6.23 9.17
CA ALA A 138 -14.76 -5.10 8.92
C ALA A 138 -15.25 -4.44 10.22
N LEU A 139 -15.40 -5.23 11.30
CA LEU A 139 -15.77 -4.72 12.64
C LEU A 139 -14.63 -3.94 13.33
N LEU A 140 -13.39 -4.07 12.85
CA LEU A 140 -12.21 -3.39 13.38
C LEU A 140 -11.85 -2.09 12.61
N ARG A 141 -12.70 -1.65 11.68
CA ARG A 141 -12.55 -0.39 10.93
C ARG A 141 -13.33 0.75 11.59
#